data_AF-A0A812P1C6-F1
#
_entry.id   AF-A0A812P1C6-F1
#
_cell.length_a   1.000
_cell.length_b   1.000
_cell.length_c   1.000
_cell.angle_alpha   90.00
_cell.angle_beta   90.00
_cell.angle_gamma   90.00
#
_symmetry.space_group_name_H-M   'P 1'
#
loop_
_entity.id
_entity.type
_entity.pdbx_description
1 polymer ?
#
loop_
_entity_poly.entity_id
_entity_poly.type
_entity_poly.pdbx_seq_one_letter_code
_entity_poly.pdbx_strand_id
1 'polypeptide(L)'
;EVHLRKIKALFSELGAEDTGLITFAMFEEKIDAPEVRVYFESLGLDVDDAWGFFKLLDSDGGGSVEIEEFFLGCLRFRGQARSMDVGKLIQDQRWIIRSMGRFQGYVEAELTCLREVLDQISHSTAASSQVHSRIHSRAAALAAQHSQHLQPLPSLFDHDT
;
A
#
# COMPACT_ATOMS: atom_id res chain seq x y z
N GLU A 1 -27.80 -21.43 25.96
CA GLU A 1 -27.46 -21.33 27.40
C GLU A 1 -26.24 -22.16 27.82
N VAL A 2 -26.16 -23.46 27.50
CA VAL A 2 -25.02 -24.33 27.93
C VAL A 2 -23.65 -23.81 27.45
N HIS A 3 -23.53 -23.33 26.22
CA HIS A 3 -22.27 -22.80 25.68
C HIS A 3 -21.81 -21.50 26.35
N LEU A 4 -22.75 -20.68 26.81
CA LEU A 4 -22.46 -19.38 27.44
C LEU A 4 -21.75 -19.59 28.78
N ARG A 5 -22.16 -20.60 29.55
CA ARG A 5 -21.49 -20.98 30.80
C ARG A 5 -20.07 -21.52 30.55
N LYS A 6 -19.91 -22.35 29.52
CA LYS A 6 -18.58 -22.90 29.14
C LYS A 6 -17.62 -21.81 28.69
N ILE A 7 -18.09 -20.87 27.87
CA ILE A 7 -17.26 -19.75 27.39
C ILE A 7 -16.88 -18.82 28.55
N LYS A 8 -17.81 -18.54 29.47
CA LYS A 8 -17.50 -17.75 30.68
C LYS A 8 -16.45 -18.44 31.56
N ALA A 9 -16.60 -19.74 31.80
CA ALA A 9 -15.61 -20.50 32.58
C ALA A 9 -14.23 -20.48 31.92
N LEU A 10 -14.17 -20.66 30.59
CA LEU A 10 -12.93 -20.56 29.82
C LEU A 10 -12.30 -19.16 29.91
N PHE A 11 -13.12 -18.11 29.81
CA PHE A 11 -12.66 -16.73 29.93
C PHE A 11 -12.02 -16.45 31.30
N SER A 12 -12.62 -16.95 32.37
CA SER A 12 -12.05 -16.86 33.72
C SER A 12 -10.75 -17.66 33.86
N GLU A 13 -10.69 -18.88 33.32
CA GLU A 13 -9.49 -19.74 33.39
C GLU A 13 -8.27 -19.13 32.67
N LEU A 14 -8.51 -18.35 31.61
CA LEU A 14 -7.48 -17.59 30.90
C LEU A 14 -6.99 -16.36 31.68
N GLY A 15 -7.48 -16.15 32.91
CA GLY A 15 -6.97 -15.16 33.85
C GLY A 15 -7.71 -13.82 33.88
N ALA A 16 -8.86 -13.70 33.20
CA ALA A 16 -9.60 -12.43 33.12
C ALA A 16 -10.56 -12.16 34.30
N GLU A 17 -10.45 -12.91 35.40
CA GLU A 17 -11.38 -12.84 36.54
C GLU A 17 -11.39 -11.45 37.20
N ASP A 18 -10.23 -10.79 37.25
CA ASP A 18 -10.06 -9.48 37.91
C ASP A 18 -10.11 -8.29 36.94
N THR A 19 -9.73 -8.50 35.68
CA THR A 19 -9.55 -7.43 34.68
C THR A 19 -10.71 -7.32 33.70
N GLY A 20 -11.45 -8.40 33.47
CA GLY A 20 -12.40 -8.50 32.37
C GLY A 20 -11.75 -8.53 30.98
N LEU A 21 -10.42 -8.68 30.92
CA LEU A 21 -9.60 -8.61 29.70
C LEU A 21 -8.58 -9.74 29.67
N ILE A 22 -8.41 -10.36 28.50
CA ILE A 22 -7.36 -11.34 28.24
C ILE A 22 -6.27 -10.67 27.38
N THR A 23 -5.05 -10.57 27.90
CA THR A 23 -3.89 -10.16 27.10
C THR A 23 -3.30 -11.36 26.37
N PHE A 24 -2.54 -11.11 25.30
CA PHE A 24 -1.88 -12.21 24.58
C PHE A 24 -0.96 -13.04 25.48
N ALA A 25 -0.23 -12.41 26.40
CA ALA A 25 0.66 -13.12 27.33
C ALA A 25 -0.10 -14.11 28.22
N MET A 26 -1.25 -13.68 28.76
CA MET A 26 -2.13 -14.55 29.57
C MET A 26 -2.69 -15.70 28.74
N PHE A 27 -3.09 -15.39 27.50
CA PHE A 27 -3.59 -16.38 26.55
C PHE A 27 -2.52 -17.42 26.21
N GLU A 28 -1.32 -16.99 25.81
CA GLU A 28 -0.18 -17.84 25.46
C GLU A 28 0.25 -18.75 26.62
N GLU A 29 0.23 -18.24 27.86
CA GLU A 29 0.57 -19.04 29.04
C GLU A 29 -0.40 -20.21 29.27
N LYS A 30 -1.69 -20.01 28.96
CA LYS A 30 -2.78 -20.92 29.33
C LYS A 30 -3.34 -21.73 28.16
N ILE A 31 -3.06 -21.36 26.92
CA ILE A 31 -3.66 -21.99 25.73
C ILE A 31 -3.36 -23.49 25.62
N ASP A 32 -2.19 -23.92 26.09
CA ASP A 32 -1.76 -25.32 26.09
C ASP A 32 -2.24 -26.11 27.31
N ALA A 33 -2.86 -25.46 28.30
CA ALA A 33 -3.38 -26.14 29.49
C ALA A 33 -4.44 -27.17 29.10
N PRO A 34 -4.41 -28.40 29.65
CA PRO A 34 -5.34 -29.46 29.29
C PRO A 34 -6.81 -29.05 29.42
N GLU A 35 -7.14 -28.29 30.46
CA GLU A 35 -8.49 -27.81 30.72
C GLU A 35 -8.96 -26.84 29.63
N VAL A 36 -8.10 -25.90 29.24
CA VAL A 36 -8.34 -24.90 28.19
C VAL A 36 -8.51 -25.59 26.83
N ARG A 37 -7.64 -26.55 26.49
CA ARG A 37 -7.76 -27.36 25.28
C ARG A 37 -9.08 -28.12 25.21
N VAL A 38 -9.46 -28.81 26.29
CA VAL A 38 -10.73 -29.55 26.38
C VAL A 38 -11.92 -28.62 26.15
N TYR A 39 -11.88 -27.38 26.66
CA TYR A 39 -12.94 -26.42 26.40
C TYR A 39 -13.01 -26.01 24.92
N PHE A 40 -11.89 -25.67 24.29
CA PHE A 40 -11.83 -25.34 22.86
C PHE A 40 -12.33 -26.50 21.99
N GLU A 41 -11.87 -27.73 22.25
CA GLU A 41 -12.35 -28.94 21.58
C GLU A 41 -13.88 -29.12 21.76
N SER A 42 -14.41 -28.87 22.96
CA SER A 42 -15.85 -28.95 23.23
C SER A 42 -16.67 -27.90 22.47
N LEU A 43 -16.02 -26.81 22.04
CA LEU A 43 -16.58 -25.79 21.16
C LEU A 43 -16.35 -26.13 19.67
N GLY A 44 -15.63 -27.21 19.35
CA GLY A 44 -15.26 -27.58 17.98
C GLY A 44 -14.21 -26.65 17.39
N LEU A 45 -13.33 -26.12 18.24
CA LEU A 45 -12.22 -25.24 17.90
C LEU A 45 -10.92 -26.02 18.06
N ASP A 46 -10.09 -25.99 17.03
CA ASP A 46 -8.73 -26.50 17.06
C ASP A 46 -7.78 -25.31 16.94
N VAL A 47 -7.02 -25.03 17.99
CA VAL A 47 -6.21 -23.81 18.13
C VAL A 47 -4.73 -24.19 18.16
N ASP A 48 -4.16 -24.40 16.98
CA ASP A 48 -2.73 -24.67 16.81
C ASP A 48 -1.87 -23.40 16.78
N ASP A 49 -2.41 -22.31 16.22
CA ASP A 49 -1.76 -21.00 16.16
C ASP A 49 -2.42 -20.05 17.17
N ALA A 50 -1.86 -20.02 18.38
CA ALA A 50 -2.36 -19.17 19.47
C ALA A 50 -2.34 -17.68 19.11
N TRP A 51 -1.30 -17.21 18.42
CA TRP A 51 -1.17 -15.80 18.01
C TRP A 51 -2.19 -15.44 16.94
N GLY A 52 -2.30 -16.27 15.90
CA GLY A 52 -3.28 -16.09 14.84
C GLY A 52 -4.71 -16.09 15.40
N PHE A 53 -5.01 -17.02 16.31
CA PHE A 53 -6.33 -17.08 16.95
C PHE A 53 -6.59 -15.86 17.83
N PHE A 54 -5.64 -15.43 18.66
CA PHE A 54 -5.79 -14.23 19.50
C PHE A 54 -6.08 -12.98 18.65
N LYS A 55 -5.32 -12.78 17.57
CA LYS A 55 -5.58 -11.68 16.62
C LYS A 55 -6.95 -11.72 15.96
N LEU A 56 -7.50 -12.91 15.79
CA LEU A 56 -8.85 -13.07 15.25
C LEU A 56 -9.92 -12.72 16.30
N LEU A 57 -9.61 -12.84 17.59
CA LEU A 57 -10.50 -12.45 18.67
C LEU A 57 -10.46 -10.93 18.93
N ASP A 58 -9.25 -10.35 18.97
CA ASP A 58 -8.97 -8.91 19.15
C ASP A 58 -9.47 -8.11 17.93
N SER A 59 -10.74 -7.74 17.95
CA SER A 59 -11.45 -7.22 16.78
C SER A 59 -11.22 -5.72 16.57
N ASP A 60 -10.95 -5.00 17.65
CA ASP A 60 -10.61 -3.59 17.65
C ASP A 60 -9.09 -3.31 17.53
N GLY A 61 -8.26 -4.34 17.73
CA GLY A 61 -6.80 -4.25 17.65
C GLY A 61 -6.18 -3.60 18.88
N GLY A 62 -6.88 -3.59 20.01
CA GLY A 62 -6.44 -3.01 21.28
C GLY A 62 -5.32 -3.81 21.96
N GLY A 63 -5.02 -5.03 21.50
CA GLY A 63 -4.03 -5.91 22.10
C GLY A 63 -4.52 -6.66 23.34
N SER A 64 -5.82 -6.56 23.63
CA SER A 64 -6.52 -7.28 24.71
C SER A 64 -7.90 -7.68 24.23
N VAL A 65 -8.39 -8.83 24.67
CA VAL A 65 -9.69 -9.36 24.26
C VAL A 65 -10.70 -9.22 25.39
N GLU A 66 -11.80 -8.52 25.13
CA GLU A 66 -12.95 -8.43 26.04
C GLU A 66 -13.81 -9.71 26.03
N ILE A 67 -14.66 -9.89 27.04
CA ILE A 67 -15.53 -11.08 27.13
C ILE A 67 -16.51 -11.16 25.96
N GLU A 68 -17.05 -10.04 25.49
CA GLU A 68 -17.92 -9.96 24.32
C GLU A 68 -17.18 -10.40 23.05
N GLU A 69 -15.94 -9.93 22.85
CA GLU A 69 -15.10 -10.29 21.71
C GLU A 69 -14.70 -11.75 21.75
N PHE A 70 -14.29 -12.25 22.92
CA PHE A 70 -13.97 -13.66 23.13
C PHE A 70 -15.17 -14.56 22.81
N PHE A 71 -16.34 -14.17 23.31
CA PHE A 71 -17.59 -14.91 23.09
C PHE A 71 -18.00 -14.91 21.62
N LEU A 72 -18.02 -13.75 20.97
CA LEU A 72 -18.36 -13.62 19.56
C LEU A 72 -17.34 -14.33 18.67
N GLY A 73 -16.06 -14.24 18.98
CA GLY A 73 -14.99 -14.93 18.28
C GLY A 73 -15.12 -16.45 18.39
N CYS A 74 -15.29 -16.98 19.60
CA CYS A 74 -15.52 -18.41 19.81
C CYS A 74 -16.79 -18.89 19.08
N LEU A 75 -17.87 -18.11 19.05
CA LEU A 75 -19.07 -18.43 18.28
C LEU A 75 -18.85 -18.40 16.77
N ARG A 76 -18.07 -17.43 16.27
CA ARG A 76 -17.78 -17.24 14.85
C ARG A 76 -16.92 -18.37 14.30
N PHE A 77 -15.92 -18.80 15.07
CA PHE A 77 -14.98 -19.83 14.66
C PHE A 77 -15.42 -21.23 15.01
N ARG A 78 -16.50 -21.37 15.81
CA ARG A 78 -17.02 -22.67 16.21
C ARG A 78 -17.47 -23.48 15.00
N GLY A 79 -16.85 -24.65 14.86
CA GLY A 79 -17.10 -25.59 13.77
C GLY A 79 -16.16 -25.37 12.59
N GLN A 80 -16.08 -26.37 11.70
CA GLN A 80 -15.30 -26.22 10.47
C GLN A 80 -15.89 -25.07 9.64
N ALA A 81 -15.03 -24.18 9.11
CA ALA A 81 -15.42 -23.27 8.05
C ALA A 81 -16.19 -24.09 7.01
N ARG A 82 -17.45 -23.75 6.74
CA ARG A 82 -18.26 -24.60 5.85
C ARG A 82 -17.56 -24.60 4.51
N SER A 83 -17.50 -25.74 3.82
CA SER A 83 -16.86 -25.84 2.50
C SER A 83 -17.37 -24.77 1.52
N MET A 84 -18.60 -24.29 1.74
CA MET A 84 -19.22 -23.17 1.04
C MET A 84 -18.55 -21.81 1.33
N ASP A 85 -18.20 -21.51 2.58
CA ASP A 85 -17.53 -20.26 2.97
C ASP A 85 -16.12 -20.21 2.39
N VAL A 86 -15.40 -21.34 2.43
CA VAL A 86 -14.10 -21.50 1.78
C VAL A 86 -14.23 -21.37 0.25
N GLY A 87 -15.25 -21.98 -0.33
CA GLY A 87 -15.55 -21.85 -1.77
C GLY A 87 -15.82 -20.40 -2.18
N LYS A 88 -16.54 -19.63 -1.36
CA LYS A 88 -16.78 -18.20 -1.57
C LYS A 88 -15.49 -17.40 -1.48
N LEU A 89 -14.66 -17.65 -0.47
CA LEU A 89 -13.34 -17.00 -0.34
C LEU A 89 -12.45 -17.24 -1.57
N ILE A 90 -12.38 -18.48 -2.05
CA ILE A 90 -11.61 -18.83 -3.26
C ILE A 90 -12.17 -18.07 -4.48
N GLN A 91 -13.50 -17.97 -4.60
CA GLN A 91 -14.13 -17.25 -5.70
C GLN A 91 -13.86 -15.75 -5.65
N ASP A 92 -13.96 -15.14 -4.46
CA ASP A 92 -13.67 -13.73 -4.22
C ASP A 92 -12.19 -13.43 -4.51
N GLN A 93 -11.27 -14.29 -4.04
CA GLN A 93 -9.84 -14.20 -4.35
C GLN A 93 -9.58 -14.25 -5.87
N ARG A 94 -10.18 -15.20 -6.59
CA ARG A 94 -10.06 -15.30 -8.06
C ARG A 94 -10.63 -14.08 -8.76
N TRP A 95 -11.70 -13.48 -8.24
CA TRP A 95 -12.25 -12.24 -8.78
C TRP A 95 -11.27 -11.07 -8.57
N ILE A 96 -10.71 -10.92 -7.37
CA ILE A 96 -9.73 -9.87 -7.04
C ILE A 96 -8.51 -10.00 -7.94
N ILE A 97 -7.92 -11.19 -8.08
CA ILE A 97 -6.74 -11.41 -8.94
C ILE A 97 -7.02 -10.98 -10.38
N ARG A 98 -8.17 -11.38 -10.94
CA ARG A 98 -8.56 -10.97 -12.31
C ARG A 98 -8.78 -9.47 -12.43
N SER A 99 -9.38 -8.84 -11.42
CA SER A 99 -9.60 -7.40 -11.41
C SER A 99 -8.28 -6.63 -11.33
N MET A 100 -7.35 -7.10 -10.50
CA MET A 100 -6.03 -6.53 -10.35
C MET A 100 -5.21 -6.65 -11.65
N GLY A 101 -5.27 -7.80 -12.34
CA GLY A 101 -4.61 -7.96 -13.65
C GLY A 101 -5.14 -6.99 -14.71
N ARG A 102 -6.45 -6.71 -14.74
CA ARG A 102 -7.02 -5.68 -15.63
C ARG A 102 -6.55 -4.27 -15.29
N PHE A 103 -6.52 -3.94 -13.99
CA PHE A 103 -6.02 -2.65 -13.52
C PHE A 103 -4.54 -2.45 -13.85
N GLN A 104 -3.72 -3.48 -13.64
CA GLN A 104 -2.30 -3.46 -14.01
C GLN A 104 -2.12 -3.20 -15.50
N GLY A 105 -2.84 -3.93 -16.36
CA GLY A 105 -2.77 -3.72 -17.81
C GLY A 105 -3.20 -2.31 -18.24
N TYR A 106 -4.23 -1.74 -17.59
CA TYR A 106 -4.62 -0.34 -17.82
C TYR A 106 -3.51 0.63 -17.44
N VAL A 107 -2.95 0.49 -16.24
CA VAL A 107 -1.85 1.37 -15.76
C VAL A 107 -0.61 1.24 -16.65
N GLU A 108 -0.24 0.04 -17.06
CA GLU A 108 0.87 -0.20 -17.98
C GLU A 108 0.66 0.50 -19.34
N ALA A 109 -0.56 0.44 -19.89
CA ALA A 109 -0.89 1.12 -21.14
C ALA A 109 -0.82 2.64 -21.01
N GLU A 110 -1.37 3.21 -19.93
CA GLU A 110 -1.31 4.66 -19.67
C GLU A 110 0.13 5.14 -19.44
N LEU A 111 0.94 4.40 -18.69
CA LEU A 111 2.35 4.72 -18.49
C LEU A 111 3.16 4.66 -19.80
N THR A 112 2.85 3.69 -20.66
CA THR A 112 3.47 3.57 -21.98
C THR A 112 3.12 4.78 -22.85
N CYS A 113 1.85 5.16 -22.89
CA CYS A 113 1.39 6.37 -23.61
C CYS A 113 2.07 7.64 -23.07
N LEU A 114 2.13 7.81 -21.75
CA LEU A 114 2.79 8.95 -21.11
C LEU A 114 4.27 9.01 -21.48
N ARG A 115 4.96 7.87 -21.49
CA ARG A 115 6.36 7.79 -21.91
C ARG A 115 6.55 8.23 -23.35
N GLU A 116 5.69 7.79 -24.27
CA GLU A 116 5.76 8.19 -25.68
C GLU A 116 5.57 9.71 -25.85
N VAL A 117 4.63 10.31 -25.11
CA VAL A 117 4.41 11.76 -25.13
C VAL A 117 5.63 12.51 -24.60
N LEU A 118 6.24 12.05 -23.51
CA LEU A 118 7.46 12.65 -22.95
C LEU A 118 8.64 12.59 -23.95
N ASP A 119 8.81 11.47 -24.65
CA ASP A 119 9.85 11.31 -25.67
C ASP A 119 9.61 12.28 -26.84
N GLN A 120 8.36 12.47 -27.27
CA GLN A 120 8.01 13.45 -28.31
C GLN A 120 8.29 14.90 -27.89
N ILE A 121 7.98 15.27 -26.65
CA ILE A 121 8.26 16.61 -26.11
C ILE A 121 9.78 16.84 -26.02
N SER A 122 10.53 15.84 -25.56
CA SER A 122 12.00 15.88 -25.48
C SER A 122 12.64 16.11 -26.85
N HIS A 123 12.20 15.38 -27.88
CA HIS A 123 12.70 15.56 -29.24
C HIS A 123 12.32 16.91 -29.85
N SER A 124 11.09 17.40 -29.61
CA SER A 124 10.62 18.69 -30.14
C SER A 124 11.34 19.89 -29.52
N THR A 125 11.63 19.82 -28.22
CA THR A 125 12.41 20.84 -27.50
C THR A 125 13.87 20.85 -27.96
N ALA A 126 14.51 19.70 -28.10
CA ALA A 126 15.87 19.59 -28.63
C ALA A 126 16.02 20.15 -30.06
N ALA A 127 15.05 19.86 -30.94
CA ALA A 127 15.02 20.39 -32.30
C ALA A 127 14.85 21.92 -32.30
N SER A 128 13.95 22.45 -31.47
CA SER A 128 13.73 23.90 -31.33
C SER A 128 14.98 24.63 -30.82
N SER A 129 15.69 24.07 -29.83
CA SER A 129 16.95 24.63 -29.31
C SER A 129 18.07 24.64 -30.37
N GLN A 130 18.16 23.62 -31.23
CA GLN A 130 19.13 23.60 -32.35
C GLN A 130 18.84 24.63 -33.43
N VAL A 131 17.56 24.88 -33.76
CA VAL A 131 17.19 25.93 -34.71
C VAL A 131 17.53 27.31 -34.13
N HIS A 132 17.22 27.53 -32.86
CA HIS A 132 17.50 28.81 -32.19
C HIS A 132 19.00 29.11 -32.14
N SER A 133 19.85 28.11 -31.85
CA SER A 133 21.31 28.27 -31.84
C SER A 133 21.90 28.53 -33.23
N ARG A 134 21.34 27.90 -34.28
CA ARG A 134 21.72 28.15 -35.68
C ARG A 134 21.34 29.56 -36.14
N ILE A 135 20.19 30.07 -35.73
CA ILE A 135 19.77 31.45 -36.04
C ILE A 135 20.69 32.46 -35.35
N HIS A 136 20.94 32.27 -34.04
CA HIS A 136 21.84 33.15 -33.29
C HIS A 136 23.27 33.18 -33.84
N SER A 137 23.86 32.01 -34.13
CA SER A 137 25.21 31.91 -34.71
C SER A 137 25.30 32.56 -36.09
N ARG A 138 24.27 32.40 -36.94
CA ARG A 138 24.21 33.03 -38.27
C ARG A 138 24.03 34.55 -38.19
N ALA A 139 23.21 35.05 -37.26
CA ALA A 139 23.06 36.48 -37.02
C ALA A 139 24.37 37.12 -36.52
N ALA A 140 25.09 36.45 -35.60
CA ALA A 140 26.39 36.90 -35.13
C ALA A 140 27.45 36.95 -36.25
N ALA A 141 27.48 35.95 -37.14
CA ALA A 141 28.38 35.93 -38.28
C ALA A 141 28.10 37.08 -39.27
N LEU A 142 26.83 37.37 -39.57
CA LEU A 142 26.43 38.50 -40.42
C LEU A 142 26.79 39.86 -39.82
N ALA A 143 26.63 40.02 -38.51
CA ALA A 143 27.01 41.23 -37.80
C ALA A 143 28.54 41.46 -37.84
N ALA A 144 29.33 40.39 -37.62
CA ALA A 144 30.78 40.45 -37.73
C ALA A 144 31.25 40.80 -39.14
N GLN A 145 30.58 40.29 -40.18
CA GLN A 145 30.90 40.56 -41.57
C GLN A 145 30.60 42.03 -41.97
N HIS A 146 29.51 42.62 -41.46
CA HIS A 146 29.21 44.04 -41.67
C HIS A 146 30.17 44.97 -40.93
N SER A 147 30.61 44.59 -39.72
CA SER A 147 31.55 45.40 -38.93
C SER A 147 32.94 45.51 -39.57
N GLN A 148 33.31 44.61 -40.48
CA GLN A 148 34.56 44.67 -41.23
C GLN A 148 34.51 45.62 -42.45
N HIS A 149 33.33 46.09 -42.86
CA HIS A 149 33.15 46.92 -44.05
C HIS A 149 32.88 48.41 -43.75
N LEU A 150 32.69 48.78 -42.47
CA LEU A 150 32.62 50.18 -42.05
C LEU A 150 34.05 50.73 -41.87
N GLN A 151 34.56 51.43 -42.87
CA GLN A 151 35.76 52.26 -42.68
C GLN A 151 35.44 53.40 -41.70
N PRO A 152 36.37 53.78 -40.81
CA PRO A 152 36.15 54.90 -39.91
C PRO A 152 35.92 56.19 -40.71
N LEU A 153 34.87 56.93 -40.36
CA LEU A 153 34.61 58.26 -40.91
C LEU A 153 35.83 59.16 -40.65
N PRO A 154 36.35 59.88 -41.66
CA PRO A 154 37.47 60.79 -41.47
C PRO A 154 37.11 61.87 -40.45
N SER A 155 37.98 62.08 -39.47
CA SER A 155 37.83 63.06 -38.39
C SER A 155 37.76 64.48 -38.96
N LEU A 156 36.57 65.06 -38.98
CA LEU A 156 36.35 66.47 -39.31
C LEU A 156 36.57 67.36 -38.09
N PHE A 157 37.78 67.35 -37.54
CA PHE A 157 38.25 68.41 -36.64
C PHE A 157 39.77 68.38 -36.62
N ASP A 158 40.37 69.24 -37.43
CA ASP A 158 41.69 69.82 -37.18
C ASP A 158 41.78 71.11 -38.01
N HIS A 159 41.53 72.25 -37.37
CA HIS A 159 42.38 73.43 -37.57
C HIS A 159 42.17 74.45 -36.45
N ASP A 160 43.11 74.45 -35.51
CA ASP A 160 43.51 75.63 -34.75
C ASP A 160 44.09 76.68 -35.69
N THR A 161 43.60 77.93 -35.59
CA THR A 161 44.35 79.16 -35.22
C THR A 161 43.39 80.31 -35.00
#